data_AF-A0A7J7CPL0-F1
#
_entry.id   AF-A0A7J7CPL0-F1
#
_cell.length_a   1.000
_cell.length_b   1.000
_cell.length_c   1.000
_cell.angle_alpha   90.00
_cell.angle_beta   90.00
_cell.angle_gamma   90.00
#
_symmetry.space_group_name_H-M   'P 1'
#
loop_
_entity.id
_entity.type
_entity.pdbx_description
1 polymer ?
#
loop_
_entity_poly.entity_id
_entity_poly.type
_entity_poly.pdbx_seq_one_letter_code
_entity_poly.pdbx_strand_id
1 'polypeptide(L)'
;MNFLQSSPMCFISTFLSLSATVSAMFMLLRTIFNDFVPREAREYIASLFSDYLFSDFTFVIEDRWLAVDNETFRAVERYLPTRVGPTTQSLLLGSCDTSNASAPPKSGIPVGGKIVDHFEGMRLVWTLRCKESKKYYCRDKKYHCLTCKKQYRERVMKTYFPHVTRTAESILHHRETLNIYTFNKEEAMWESTVFKHPSTFTTLAMDPALKRSIKDDLDQFVKRKDFFESAGRAWKCGYLLYGPPGTGKSSLVAAIANYLRYNIYDLQVQSVRSDAELRRILTATTNRSILLIEDIDCSGQVAHDRANDLKPVKSPGKKPNEFSLDPGV
;
A
#
# COMPACT_ATOMS: atom_id res chain seq x y z
N MET A 1 -40.57 -56.97 10.88
CA MET A 1 -39.72 -55.79 10.60
C MET A 1 -40.45 -54.95 9.57
N ASN A 2 -41.25 -53.97 10.03
CA ASN A 2 -42.00 -53.07 9.16
C ASN A 2 -41.14 -51.87 8.81
N PHE A 3 -40.94 -51.67 7.51
CA PHE A 3 -40.27 -50.52 6.92
C PHE A 3 -41.09 -49.24 7.16
N LEU A 4 -40.43 -48.22 7.72
CA LEU A 4 -40.90 -46.84 7.75
C LEU A 4 -40.78 -46.26 6.33
N GLN A 5 -41.93 -46.07 5.66
CA GLN A 5 -42.01 -45.32 4.40
C GLN A 5 -42.81 -44.04 4.66
N SER A 6 -42.13 -43.00 5.18
CA SER A 6 -42.68 -41.64 5.25
C SER A 6 -42.66 -41.02 3.86
N SER A 7 -43.86 -40.75 3.33
CA SER A 7 -44.14 -40.37 1.93
C SER A 7 -43.62 -38.98 1.49
N PRO A 8 -43.10 -38.83 0.26
CA PRO A 8 -42.66 -37.54 -0.33
C PRO A 8 -43.81 -36.54 -0.58
N MET A 9 -45.07 -36.98 -0.53
CA MET A 9 -46.26 -36.15 -0.69
C MET A 9 -46.41 -35.08 0.38
N CYS A 10 -45.97 -35.35 1.62
CA CYS A 10 -46.13 -34.41 2.73
C CYS A 10 -45.25 -33.16 2.52
N PHE A 11 -44.00 -33.33 2.10
CA PHE A 11 -43.07 -32.23 1.84
C PHE A 11 -43.53 -31.29 0.71
N ILE A 12 -44.07 -31.87 -0.37
CA ILE A 12 -44.59 -31.11 -1.52
C ILE A 12 -45.85 -30.33 -1.11
N SER A 13 -46.73 -30.94 -0.31
CA SER A 13 -47.95 -30.27 0.17
C SER A 13 -47.64 -29.06 1.07
N THR A 14 -46.63 -29.16 1.96
CA THR A 14 -46.17 -28.04 2.78
C THR A 14 -45.48 -26.96 1.96
N PHE A 15 -44.76 -27.32 0.89
CA PHE A 15 -44.11 -26.35 0.01
C PHE A 15 -45.13 -25.59 -0.86
N LEU A 16 -46.17 -26.29 -1.31
CA LEU A 16 -47.29 -25.72 -2.07
C LEU A 16 -48.16 -24.85 -1.16
N SER A 17 -48.47 -25.28 0.07
CA SER A 17 -49.25 -24.46 1.00
C SER A 17 -48.47 -23.21 1.40
N LEU A 18 -47.16 -23.33 1.68
CA LEU A 18 -46.31 -22.21 2.02
C LEU A 18 -46.20 -21.21 0.86
N SER A 19 -45.98 -21.69 -0.37
CA SER A 19 -45.93 -20.83 -1.55
C SER A 19 -47.27 -20.16 -1.87
N ALA A 20 -48.40 -20.84 -1.62
CA ALA A 20 -49.74 -20.27 -1.73
C ALA A 20 -49.99 -19.17 -0.69
N THR A 21 -49.65 -19.39 0.58
CA THR A 21 -49.77 -18.35 1.62
C THR A 21 -48.84 -17.16 1.37
N VAL A 22 -47.61 -17.40 0.89
CA VAL A 22 -46.67 -16.32 0.52
C VAL A 22 -47.20 -15.52 -0.66
N SER A 23 -47.77 -16.17 -1.68
CA SER A 23 -48.43 -15.49 -2.80
C SER A 23 -49.66 -14.70 -2.37
N ALA A 24 -50.49 -15.25 -1.50
CA ALA A 24 -51.66 -14.57 -0.96
C ALA A 24 -51.26 -13.34 -0.13
N MET A 25 -50.22 -13.46 0.69
CA MET A 25 -49.65 -12.33 1.44
C MET A 25 -49.06 -11.27 0.51
N PHE A 26 -48.38 -11.66 -0.57
CA PHE A 26 -47.82 -10.73 -1.55
C PHE A 26 -48.92 -10.02 -2.35
N MET A 27 -49.99 -10.74 -2.72
CA MET A 27 -51.19 -10.16 -3.34
C MET A 27 -51.84 -9.13 -2.42
N LEU A 28 -52.04 -9.45 -1.13
CA LEU A 28 -52.61 -8.52 -0.16
C LEU A 28 -51.73 -7.29 0.07
N LEU A 29 -50.41 -7.47 0.21
CA LEU A 29 -49.45 -6.36 0.30
C LEU A 29 -49.48 -5.48 -0.96
N ARG A 30 -49.57 -6.09 -2.14
CA ARG A 30 -49.70 -5.37 -3.41
C ARG A 30 -51.01 -4.58 -3.50
N THR A 31 -52.12 -5.14 -3.02
CA THR A 31 -53.43 -4.46 -2.99
C THR A 31 -53.42 -3.29 -2.01
N ILE A 32 -52.95 -3.50 -0.78
CA ILE A 32 -52.82 -2.45 0.24
C ILE A 32 -51.89 -1.33 -0.25
N PHE A 33 -50.74 -1.69 -0.84
CA PHE A 33 -49.83 -0.71 -1.43
C PHE A 33 -50.46 0.03 -2.61
N ASN A 34 -51.29 -0.63 -3.41
CA ASN A 34 -51.97 0.00 -4.55
C ASN A 34 -53.12 0.94 -4.14
N ASP A 35 -53.80 0.66 -3.02
CA ASP A 35 -54.96 1.40 -2.56
C ASP A 35 -54.59 2.55 -1.61
N PHE A 36 -53.57 2.38 -0.77
CA PHE A 36 -53.15 3.40 0.21
C PHE A 36 -52.04 4.33 -0.25
N VAL A 37 -51.20 3.92 -1.22
CA VAL A 37 -50.10 4.76 -1.70
C VAL A 37 -50.52 5.48 -2.98
N PRO A 38 -50.62 6.82 -2.96
CA PRO A 38 -50.94 7.62 -4.14
C PRO A 38 -50.01 7.28 -5.31
N ARG A 39 -50.51 7.37 -6.55
CA ARG A 39 -49.72 7.05 -7.75
C ARG A 39 -48.38 7.79 -7.81
N GLU A 40 -48.36 9.06 -7.44
CA GLU A 40 -47.13 9.87 -7.41
C GLU A 40 -46.09 9.32 -6.43
N ALA A 41 -46.52 8.92 -5.23
CA ALA A 41 -45.62 8.29 -4.25
C ALA A 41 -45.13 6.91 -4.72
N ARG A 42 -45.97 6.17 -5.47
CA ARG A 42 -45.58 4.88 -6.06
C ARG A 42 -44.54 5.02 -7.16
N GLU A 43 -44.74 5.97 -8.06
CA GLU A 43 -43.79 6.30 -9.12
C GLU A 43 -42.48 6.82 -8.53
N TYR A 44 -42.54 7.60 -7.45
CA TYR A 44 -41.37 8.03 -6.70
C TYR A 44 -40.64 6.87 -5.99
N ILE A 45 -41.36 5.95 -5.34
CA ILE A 45 -40.74 4.76 -4.72
C ILE A 45 -40.15 3.85 -5.78
N ALA A 46 -40.85 3.66 -6.91
CA ALA A 46 -40.38 2.87 -8.03
C ALA A 46 -39.15 3.50 -8.68
N SER A 47 -39.12 4.82 -8.84
CA SER A 47 -37.96 5.55 -9.38
C SER A 47 -36.77 5.48 -8.43
N LEU A 48 -36.99 5.60 -7.12
CA LEU A 48 -35.94 5.40 -6.10
C LEU A 48 -35.38 3.97 -6.13
N PHE A 49 -36.25 2.96 -6.24
CA PHE A 49 -35.82 1.55 -6.32
C PHE A 49 -35.12 1.24 -7.64
N SER A 50 -35.63 1.75 -8.77
CA SER A 50 -34.99 1.58 -10.08
C SER A 50 -33.64 2.28 -10.10
N ASP A 51 -33.56 3.50 -9.56
CA ASP A 51 -32.30 4.21 -9.42
C ASP A 51 -31.34 3.46 -8.52
N TYR A 52 -31.80 2.81 -7.47
CA TYR A 52 -30.90 2.04 -6.60
C TYR A 52 -30.37 0.76 -7.26
N LEU A 53 -31.23 0.02 -7.97
CA LEU A 53 -30.87 -1.28 -8.58
C LEU A 53 -30.14 -1.13 -9.91
N PHE A 54 -30.53 -0.17 -10.73
CA PHE A 54 -30.01 -0.02 -12.09
C PHE A 54 -28.93 1.05 -12.23
N SER A 55 -28.84 2.01 -11.30
CA SER A 55 -27.78 3.02 -11.38
C SER A 55 -26.42 2.44 -11.07
N ASP A 56 -25.45 2.96 -11.80
CA ASP A 56 -24.05 2.73 -11.53
C ASP A 56 -23.55 3.72 -10.47
N PHE A 57 -22.57 3.27 -9.69
CA PHE A 57 -21.83 4.05 -8.72
C PHE A 57 -20.36 3.97 -9.08
N THR A 58 -19.64 5.09 -8.98
CA THR A 58 -18.22 5.14 -9.29
C THR A 58 -17.42 5.61 -8.08
N PHE A 59 -16.49 4.78 -7.62
CA PHE A 59 -15.45 5.17 -6.68
C PHE A 59 -14.34 5.87 -7.44
N VAL A 60 -13.86 7.00 -6.91
CA VAL A 60 -12.72 7.74 -7.43
C VAL A 60 -11.59 7.65 -6.42
N ILE A 61 -10.46 7.12 -6.87
CA ILE A 61 -9.28 6.88 -6.04
C ILE A 61 -8.15 7.71 -6.64
N GLU A 62 -7.82 8.83 -5.99
CA GLU A 62 -6.72 9.70 -6.40
C GLU A 62 -5.37 9.14 -5.95
N ASP A 63 -4.32 9.52 -6.68
CA ASP A 63 -2.91 9.18 -6.40
C ASP A 63 -2.47 9.61 -4.99
N ARG A 64 -2.91 10.80 -4.57
CA ARG A 64 -2.66 11.34 -3.23
C ARG A 64 -3.94 11.49 -2.43
N TRP A 65 -3.81 11.26 -1.14
CA TRP A 65 -4.85 11.55 -0.16
C TRP A 65 -4.31 12.57 0.84
N LEU A 66 -4.86 13.78 0.82
CA LEU A 66 -4.32 14.91 1.59
C LEU A 66 -2.85 15.17 1.24
N ALA A 67 -1.95 15.10 2.23
CA ALA A 67 -0.52 15.38 2.07
C ALA A 67 0.33 14.13 1.84
N VAL A 68 -0.29 12.94 1.70
CA VAL A 68 0.42 11.65 1.61
C VAL A 68 -0.04 10.85 0.39
N ASP A 69 0.78 9.90 -0.03
CA ASP A 69 0.42 8.97 -1.11
C ASP A 69 -0.73 8.07 -0.66
N ASN A 70 -1.67 7.80 -1.59
CA ASN A 70 -2.83 7.00 -1.28
C ASN A 70 -2.48 5.50 -1.36
N GLU A 71 -2.42 4.82 -0.21
CA GLU A 71 -2.12 3.39 -0.15
C GLU A 71 -3.13 2.53 -0.93
N THR A 72 -4.40 2.94 -1.00
CA THR A 72 -5.41 2.25 -1.82
C THR A 72 -5.07 2.35 -3.29
N PHE A 73 -4.65 3.52 -3.76
CA PHE A 73 -4.19 3.71 -5.14
C PHE A 73 -3.01 2.79 -5.46
N ARG A 74 -2.02 2.75 -4.57
CA ARG A 74 -0.83 1.89 -4.73
C ARG A 74 -1.15 0.40 -4.67
N ALA A 75 -2.15 -0.01 -3.89
CA ALA A 75 -2.62 -1.40 -3.86
C ALA A 75 -3.29 -1.77 -5.19
N VAL A 76 -4.14 -0.87 -5.72
CA VAL A 76 -4.83 -1.04 -7.00
C VAL A 76 -3.85 -1.16 -8.17
N GLU A 77 -2.82 -0.30 -8.23
CA GLU A 77 -1.79 -0.38 -9.28
C GLU A 77 -1.05 -1.72 -9.33
N ARG A 78 -0.91 -2.39 -8.18
CA ARG A 78 -0.28 -3.73 -8.10
C ARG A 78 -1.25 -4.86 -8.39
N TYR A 79 -2.50 -4.71 -7.96
CA TYR A 79 -3.53 -5.72 -8.10
C TYR A 79 -4.02 -5.85 -9.54
N LEU A 80 -4.39 -4.74 -10.18
CA LEU A 80 -5.07 -4.75 -11.48
C LEU A 80 -4.28 -5.40 -12.62
N PRO A 81 -2.93 -5.31 -12.72
CA PRO A 81 -2.17 -6.06 -13.70
C PRO A 81 -2.40 -7.58 -13.65
N THR A 82 -2.74 -8.13 -12.48
CA THR A 82 -3.06 -9.57 -12.32
C THR A 82 -4.44 -9.95 -12.87
N ARG A 83 -5.29 -8.95 -13.17
CA ARG A 83 -6.64 -9.12 -13.74
C ARG A 83 -6.69 -8.83 -15.23
N VAL A 84 -5.54 -8.56 -15.85
CA VAL A 84 -5.46 -8.46 -17.30
C VAL A 84 -5.72 -9.85 -17.89
N GLY A 85 -6.76 -9.95 -18.71
CA GLY A 85 -7.13 -11.17 -19.39
C GLY A 85 -7.39 -10.93 -20.88
N PRO A 86 -7.85 -11.95 -21.62
CA PRO A 86 -8.13 -11.85 -23.05
C PRO A 86 -9.23 -10.84 -23.40
N THR A 87 -10.04 -10.43 -22.42
CA THR A 87 -11.12 -9.44 -22.60
C THR A 87 -10.64 -7.99 -22.47
N THR A 88 -9.37 -7.77 -22.09
CA THR A 88 -8.82 -6.43 -21.93
C THR A 88 -8.51 -5.83 -23.31
N GLN A 89 -9.10 -4.67 -23.62
CA GLN A 89 -9.02 -4.06 -24.95
C GLN A 89 -7.66 -3.43 -25.26
N SER A 90 -6.91 -3.01 -24.24
CA SER A 90 -5.60 -2.39 -24.41
C SER A 90 -4.70 -2.68 -23.23
N LEU A 91 -3.41 -2.86 -23.51
CA LEU A 91 -2.40 -3.22 -22.53
C LEU A 91 -1.22 -2.24 -22.62
N LEU A 92 -0.82 -1.66 -21.50
CA LEU A 92 0.45 -0.96 -21.43
C LEU A 92 1.54 -2.01 -21.22
N LEU A 93 2.61 -1.97 -21.99
CA LEU A 93 3.73 -2.90 -21.84
C LEU A 93 4.97 -2.13 -21.42
N GLY A 94 5.69 -2.67 -20.44
CA GLY A 94 6.96 -2.13 -19.98
C GLY A 94 7.94 -3.23 -19.65
N SER A 95 9.20 -3.04 -20.04
CA SER A 95 10.30 -3.86 -19.54
C SER A 95 11.19 -3.01 -18.65
N CYS A 96 11.48 -3.51 -17.46
CA CYS A 96 12.41 -2.88 -16.52
C CYS A 96 13.68 -3.71 -16.32
N ASP A 97 13.78 -4.88 -16.95
CA ASP A 97 14.93 -5.77 -16.77
C ASP A 97 15.95 -5.55 -17.89
N THR A 98 16.96 -4.73 -17.62
CA THR A 98 18.07 -4.48 -18.54
C THR A 98 18.99 -5.69 -18.73
N SER A 99 18.94 -6.68 -17.84
CA SER A 99 19.81 -7.87 -17.88
C SER A 99 19.18 -9.08 -18.59
N ASN A 100 17.85 -9.10 -18.75
CA ASN A 100 17.15 -10.16 -19.47
C ASN A 100 16.23 -9.58 -20.54
N ALA A 101 16.83 -9.21 -21.68
CA ALA A 101 16.12 -8.65 -22.82
C ALA A 101 15.09 -9.61 -23.45
N SER A 102 15.17 -10.92 -23.15
CA SER A 102 14.25 -11.94 -23.66
C SER A 102 13.06 -12.20 -22.72
N ALA A 103 13.02 -11.60 -21.54
CA ALA A 103 11.88 -11.73 -20.64
C ALA A 103 10.62 -11.07 -21.25
N PRO A 104 9.43 -11.67 -21.08
CA PRO A 104 8.20 -11.06 -21.55
C PRO A 104 7.98 -9.71 -20.84
N PRO A 105 7.50 -8.67 -21.55
CA PRO A 105 7.24 -7.38 -20.96
C PRO A 105 6.15 -7.48 -19.90
N LYS A 106 6.30 -6.70 -18.82
CA LYS A 106 5.29 -6.59 -17.77
C LYS A 106 4.10 -5.81 -18.29
N SER A 107 2.91 -6.30 -17.97
CA SER A 107 1.65 -5.63 -18.23
C SER A 107 1.40 -4.51 -17.23
N GLY A 108 0.91 -3.39 -17.73
CA GLY A 108 0.42 -2.25 -16.99
C GLY A 108 -0.94 -1.79 -17.54
N ILE A 109 -1.50 -0.77 -16.92
CA ILE A 109 -2.83 -0.26 -17.26
C ILE A 109 -2.67 0.98 -18.12
N PRO A 110 -3.14 0.99 -19.38
CA PRO A 110 -3.10 2.19 -20.19
C PRO A 110 -4.11 3.22 -19.68
N VAL A 111 -3.80 4.51 -19.86
CA VAL A 111 -4.75 5.59 -19.56
C VAL A 111 -5.97 5.44 -20.47
N GLY A 112 -7.17 5.48 -19.89
CA GLY A 112 -8.44 5.21 -20.57
C GLY A 112 -8.77 3.73 -20.74
N GLY A 113 -7.83 2.81 -20.47
CA GLY A 113 -8.04 1.37 -20.53
C GLY A 113 -9.07 0.89 -19.52
N LYS A 114 -9.93 -0.05 -19.94
CA LYS A 114 -10.93 -0.69 -19.09
C LYS A 114 -10.50 -2.09 -18.69
N ILE A 115 -10.48 -2.37 -17.40
CA ILE A 115 -10.24 -3.71 -16.85
C ILE A 115 -11.52 -4.17 -16.15
N VAL A 116 -11.99 -5.36 -16.48
CA VAL A 116 -13.18 -5.95 -15.86
C VAL A 116 -12.74 -7.00 -14.86
N ASP A 117 -13.09 -6.80 -13.60
CA ASP A 117 -12.87 -7.76 -12.53
C ASP A 117 -14.21 -8.36 -12.07
N HIS A 118 -14.19 -9.65 -11.74
CA HIS A 118 -15.36 -10.38 -11.26
C HIS A 118 -15.06 -10.89 -9.85
N PHE A 119 -15.79 -10.41 -8.86
CA PHE A 119 -15.56 -10.75 -7.46
C PHE A 119 -16.90 -11.04 -6.77
N GLU A 120 -17.06 -12.25 -6.22
CA GLU A 120 -18.28 -12.69 -5.53
C GLU A 120 -19.60 -12.40 -6.28
N GLY A 121 -19.60 -12.61 -7.61
CA GLY A 121 -20.75 -12.34 -8.48
C GLY A 121 -20.96 -10.85 -8.83
N MET A 122 -20.10 -9.95 -8.33
CA MET A 122 -20.11 -8.54 -8.71
C MET A 122 -19.22 -8.32 -9.93
N ARG A 123 -19.75 -7.61 -10.93
CA ARG A 123 -18.98 -7.13 -12.08
C ARG A 123 -18.47 -5.72 -11.79
N LEU A 124 -17.15 -5.57 -11.75
CA LEU A 124 -16.43 -4.36 -11.35
C LEU A 124 -15.61 -3.87 -12.54
N VAL A 125 -15.81 -2.61 -12.95
CA VAL A 125 -15.11 -2.04 -14.10
C VAL A 125 -14.14 -0.96 -13.64
N TRP A 126 -12.86 -1.21 -13.86
CA TRP A 126 -11.79 -0.27 -13.57
C TRP A 126 -11.42 0.56 -14.80
N THR A 127 -11.12 1.83 -14.58
CA THR A 127 -10.58 2.72 -15.62
C THR A 127 -9.54 3.63 -15.00
N LEU A 128 -8.34 3.70 -15.58
CA LEU A 128 -7.34 4.68 -15.21
C LEU A 128 -7.61 5.98 -15.97
N ARG A 129 -7.75 7.09 -15.25
CA ARG A 129 -7.90 8.43 -15.85
C ARG A 129 -6.74 9.31 -15.44
N CYS A 130 -6.40 10.24 -16.32
CA CYS A 130 -5.38 11.24 -16.09
C CYS A 130 -6.02 12.62 -16.30
N LYS A 131 -5.73 13.56 -15.40
CA LYS A 131 -6.08 14.97 -15.58
C LYS A 131 -4.79 15.73 -15.78
N GLU A 132 -4.60 16.21 -17.01
CA GLU A 132 -3.47 17.02 -17.36
C GLU A 132 -3.44 18.31 -16.55
N SER A 133 -2.28 18.64 -16.02
CA SER A 133 -2.05 19.90 -15.36
C SER A 133 -1.72 20.96 -16.40
N LYS A 134 -2.40 22.11 -16.34
CA LYS A 134 -2.10 23.27 -17.20
C LYS A 134 -0.73 23.91 -16.91
N LYS A 135 -0.05 23.50 -15.83
CA LYS A 135 1.22 24.05 -15.36
C LYS A 135 2.31 22.99 -15.47
N TYR A 136 3.39 23.31 -16.16
CA TYR A 136 4.53 22.41 -16.44
C TYR A 136 5.18 21.79 -15.19
N TYR A 137 5.19 22.52 -14.06
CA TYR A 137 5.77 22.08 -12.80
C TYR A 137 4.81 21.26 -11.91
N CYS A 138 3.56 21.10 -12.31
CA CYS A 138 2.58 20.31 -11.58
C CYS A 138 2.33 19.02 -12.35
N ARG A 139 2.62 17.87 -11.73
CA ARG A 139 2.40 16.56 -12.32
C ARG A 139 0.92 16.35 -12.66
N ASP A 140 0.67 15.62 -13.75
CA ASP A 140 -0.67 15.20 -14.10
C ASP A 140 -1.25 14.32 -13.01
N LYS A 141 -2.50 14.63 -12.62
CA LYS A 141 -3.18 13.89 -11.56
C LYS A 141 -3.78 12.62 -12.15
N LYS A 142 -3.26 11.47 -11.71
CA LYS A 142 -3.83 10.16 -12.06
C LYS A 142 -4.84 9.74 -11.00
N TYR A 143 -5.94 9.15 -11.45
CA TYR A 143 -6.94 8.58 -10.56
C TYR A 143 -7.56 7.33 -11.17
N HIS A 144 -7.79 6.33 -10.34
CA HIS A 144 -8.51 5.13 -10.71
C HIS A 144 -10.00 5.32 -10.44
N CYS A 145 -10.81 5.00 -11.44
CA CYS A 145 -12.26 4.93 -11.32
C CYS A 145 -12.68 3.47 -11.27
N LEU A 146 -13.42 3.08 -10.23
CA LEU A 146 -14.09 1.78 -10.13
C LEU A 146 -15.59 1.99 -10.25
N THR A 147 -16.19 1.51 -11.34
CA THR A 147 -17.62 1.56 -11.57
C THR A 147 -18.27 0.20 -11.25
N CYS A 148 -19.34 0.23 -10.46
CA CYS A 148 -20.13 -0.95 -10.07
C CYS A 148 -21.61 -0.56 -9.95
N LYS A 149 -22.52 -1.54 -9.81
CA LYS A 149 -23.92 -1.23 -9.46
C LYS A 149 -24.02 -0.63 -8.06
N LYS A 150 -24.89 0.37 -7.88
CA LYS A 150 -25.04 1.12 -6.62
C LYS A 150 -25.39 0.23 -5.42
N GLN A 151 -26.17 -0.82 -5.63
CA GLN A 151 -26.47 -1.84 -4.62
C GLN A 151 -25.23 -2.53 -4.03
N TYR A 152 -24.13 -2.60 -4.77
CA TYR A 152 -22.90 -3.25 -4.33
C TYR A 152 -21.95 -2.31 -3.59
N ARG A 153 -22.26 -1.01 -3.48
CA ARG A 153 -21.37 0.01 -2.87
C ARG A 153 -20.83 -0.42 -1.51
N GLU A 154 -21.70 -0.84 -0.59
CA GLU A 154 -21.26 -1.24 0.75
C GLU A 154 -20.41 -2.50 0.75
N ARG A 155 -20.81 -3.50 -0.05
CA ARG A 155 -20.06 -4.74 -0.18
C ARG A 155 -18.67 -4.49 -0.74
N VAL A 156 -18.57 -3.66 -1.78
CA VAL A 156 -17.28 -3.26 -2.38
C VAL A 156 -16.37 -2.61 -1.32
N MET A 157 -16.91 -1.72 -0.49
CA MET A 157 -16.15 -1.11 0.61
C MET A 157 -15.69 -2.11 1.66
N LYS A 158 -16.57 -3.00 2.12
CA LYS A 158 -16.31 -3.91 3.24
C LYS A 158 -15.52 -5.17 2.86
N THR A 159 -15.59 -5.62 1.60
CA THR A 159 -15.05 -6.93 1.17
C THR A 159 -14.03 -6.80 0.04
N TYR A 160 -14.37 -6.09 -1.03
CA TYR A 160 -13.54 -6.04 -2.23
C TYR A 160 -12.27 -5.21 -2.04
N PHE A 161 -12.34 -3.99 -1.48
CA PHE A 161 -11.13 -3.21 -1.22
C PHE A 161 -10.16 -3.92 -0.26
N PRO A 162 -10.62 -4.51 0.87
CA PRO A 162 -9.75 -5.36 1.68
C PRO A 162 -9.13 -6.55 0.93
N HIS A 163 -9.87 -7.18 0.01
CA HIS A 163 -9.32 -8.23 -0.85
C HIS A 163 -8.21 -7.70 -1.78
N VAL A 164 -8.41 -6.54 -2.41
CA VAL A 164 -7.41 -5.87 -3.24
C VAL A 164 -6.15 -5.58 -2.43
N THR A 165 -6.29 -4.99 -1.24
CA THR A 165 -5.16 -4.68 -0.35
C THR A 165 -4.39 -5.94 0.05
N ARG A 166 -5.07 -6.98 0.53
CA ARG A 166 -4.41 -8.25 0.92
C ARG A 166 -3.69 -8.92 -0.25
N THR A 167 -4.29 -8.88 -1.44
CA THR A 167 -3.66 -9.45 -2.65
C THR A 167 -2.44 -8.65 -3.05
N ALA A 168 -2.52 -7.32 -3.02
CA ALA A 168 -1.37 -6.44 -3.29
C ALA A 168 -0.22 -6.65 -2.28
N GLU A 169 -0.53 -6.84 -1.00
CA GLU A 169 0.46 -7.18 0.04
C GLU A 169 1.11 -8.54 -0.20
N SER A 170 0.33 -9.55 -0.61
CA SER A 170 0.87 -10.87 -0.98
C SER A 170 1.82 -10.78 -2.18
N ILE A 171 1.46 -10.00 -3.21
CA ILE A 171 2.34 -9.73 -4.36
C ILE A 171 3.63 -9.05 -3.91
N LEU A 172 3.56 -8.10 -2.96
CA LEU A 172 4.75 -7.45 -2.41
C LEU A 172 5.66 -8.41 -1.65
N HIS A 173 5.10 -9.37 -0.92
CA HIS A 173 5.88 -10.39 -0.21
C HIS A 173 6.62 -11.34 -1.15
N HIS A 174 6.01 -11.69 -2.28
CA HIS A 174 6.58 -12.63 -3.26
C HIS A 174 7.31 -11.93 -4.40
N ARG A 175 7.62 -10.64 -4.24
CA ARG A 175 8.27 -9.83 -5.25
C ARG A 175 9.70 -10.32 -5.54
N GLU A 176 9.98 -10.55 -6.82
CA GLU A 176 11.29 -11.01 -7.28
C GLU A 176 12.33 -9.89 -7.39
N THR A 177 11.93 -8.68 -7.82
CA THR A 177 12.86 -7.60 -8.18
C THR A 177 12.82 -6.46 -7.17
N LEU A 178 13.88 -6.17 -6.43
CA LEU A 178 13.95 -5.00 -5.54
C LEU A 178 14.24 -3.70 -6.30
N ASN A 179 13.96 -2.55 -5.68
CA ASN A 179 14.25 -1.23 -6.25
C ASN A 179 15.11 -0.44 -5.26
N ILE A 180 15.98 0.39 -5.82
CA ILE A 180 16.68 1.45 -5.09
C ILE A 180 16.09 2.79 -5.52
N TYR A 181 15.82 3.63 -4.54
CA TYR A 181 15.21 4.93 -4.71
C TYR A 181 16.22 6.01 -4.38
N THR A 182 16.43 6.93 -5.32
CA THR A 182 17.26 8.12 -5.14
C THR A 182 16.37 9.35 -5.16
N PHE A 183 16.63 10.31 -4.28
CA PHE A 183 15.78 11.51 -4.20
C PHE A 183 16.16 12.51 -5.29
N ASN A 184 15.24 12.76 -6.23
CA ASN A 184 15.37 13.84 -7.21
C ASN A 184 14.86 15.15 -6.58
N LYS A 185 15.77 16.12 -6.44
CA LYS A 185 15.49 17.44 -5.86
C LYS A 185 14.63 18.32 -6.74
N GLU A 186 14.76 18.23 -8.05
CA GLU A 186 14.02 19.06 -9.01
C GLU A 186 12.54 18.72 -8.97
N GLU A 187 12.23 17.42 -8.95
CA GLU A 187 10.87 16.92 -8.87
C GLU A 187 10.37 16.73 -7.42
N ALA A 188 11.26 16.89 -6.44
CA ALA A 188 11.01 16.67 -5.01
C ALA A 188 10.34 15.31 -4.72
N MET A 189 10.85 14.25 -5.34
CA MET A 189 10.30 12.90 -5.26
C MET A 189 11.37 11.81 -5.39
N TRP A 190 11.00 10.62 -4.94
CA TRP A 190 11.82 9.42 -5.07
C TRP A 190 11.75 8.85 -6.48
N GLU A 191 12.89 8.76 -7.15
CA GLU A 191 13.06 8.07 -8.43
C GLU A 191 13.51 6.65 -8.18
N SER A 192 12.93 5.69 -8.88
CA SER A 192 13.22 4.28 -8.67
C SER A 192 13.99 3.69 -9.83
N THR A 193 15.01 2.90 -9.51
CA THR A 193 15.67 2.00 -10.46
C THR A 193 15.65 0.57 -9.91
N VAL A 194 15.79 -0.42 -10.79
CA VAL A 194 15.83 -1.82 -10.36
C VAL A 194 17.13 -2.06 -9.60
N PHE A 195 17.00 -2.53 -8.37
CA PHE A 195 18.13 -2.92 -7.53
C PHE A 195 18.50 -4.36 -7.80
N LYS A 196 19.71 -4.55 -8.36
CA LYS A 196 20.32 -5.87 -8.55
C LYS A 196 21.71 -5.86 -7.93
N HIS A 197 21.84 -6.54 -6.80
CA HIS A 197 23.12 -6.69 -6.10
C HIS A 197 23.34 -8.16 -5.69
N PRO A 198 24.52 -8.74 -5.96
CA PRO A 198 24.78 -10.16 -5.70
C PRO A 198 24.94 -10.50 -4.21
N SER A 199 25.21 -9.51 -3.36
CA SER A 199 25.42 -9.75 -1.93
C SER A 199 24.20 -10.34 -1.22
N THR A 200 24.44 -11.45 -0.53
CA THR A 200 23.51 -12.10 0.39
C THR A 200 24.25 -12.39 1.70
N PHE A 201 23.54 -12.74 2.78
CA PHE A 201 24.21 -13.18 4.00
C PHE A 201 25.11 -14.41 3.79
N THR A 202 24.85 -15.22 2.75
CA THR A 202 25.69 -16.36 2.39
C THR A 202 26.99 -15.92 1.73
N THR A 203 26.95 -14.97 0.79
CA THR A 203 28.14 -14.51 0.06
C THR A 203 28.97 -13.47 0.83
N LEU A 204 28.38 -12.80 1.83
CA LEU A 204 29.06 -11.77 2.62
C LEU A 204 30.06 -12.39 3.59
N ALA A 205 31.34 -12.04 3.45
CA ALA A 205 32.40 -12.43 4.38
C ALA A 205 32.37 -11.51 5.61
N MET A 206 32.08 -12.08 6.78
CA MET A 206 32.08 -11.39 8.08
C MET A 206 32.11 -12.42 9.22
N ASP A 207 32.33 -11.96 10.44
CA ASP A 207 32.28 -12.81 11.63
C ASP A 207 30.95 -13.60 11.72
N PRO A 208 30.98 -14.94 11.86
CA PRO A 208 29.77 -15.76 11.88
C PRO A 208 28.81 -15.47 13.05
N ALA A 209 29.32 -15.09 14.22
CA ALA A 209 28.50 -14.77 15.37
C ALA A 209 27.77 -13.44 15.15
N LEU A 210 28.48 -12.42 14.66
CA LEU A 210 27.89 -11.13 14.29
C LEU A 210 26.85 -11.31 13.17
N LYS A 211 27.15 -12.14 12.15
CA LYS A 211 26.21 -12.46 11.07
C LYS A 211 24.90 -13.03 11.60
N ARG A 212 24.97 -13.99 12.53
CA ARG A 212 23.78 -14.59 13.16
C ARG A 212 23.01 -13.56 13.97
N SER A 213 23.71 -12.77 14.81
CA SER A 213 23.09 -11.73 15.63
C SER A 213 22.28 -10.73 14.79
N ILE A 214 22.82 -10.27 13.66
CA ILE A 214 22.09 -9.35 12.77
C ILE A 214 20.86 -10.04 12.17
N LYS A 215 20.99 -11.29 11.69
CA LYS A 215 19.85 -12.02 11.11
C LYS A 215 18.73 -12.24 12.12
N ASP A 216 19.08 -12.65 13.35
CA ASP A 216 18.10 -12.92 14.40
C ASP A 216 17.36 -11.65 14.83
N ASP A 217 18.07 -10.52 14.90
CA ASP A 217 17.48 -9.21 15.18
C ASP A 217 16.53 -8.76 14.06
N LEU A 218 16.92 -8.94 12.79
CA LEU A 218 16.06 -8.68 11.64
C LEU A 218 14.79 -9.54 11.65
N ASP A 219 14.91 -10.83 11.96
CA ASP A 219 13.77 -11.74 12.07
C ASP A 219 12.84 -11.35 13.22
N GLN A 220 13.39 -10.91 14.37
CA GLN A 220 12.59 -10.37 15.47
C GLN A 220 11.89 -9.07 15.07
N PHE A 221 12.58 -8.16 14.40
CA PHE A 221 12.02 -6.90 13.94
C PHE A 221 10.78 -7.13 13.06
N VAL A 222 10.87 -8.05 12.09
CA VAL A 222 9.75 -8.40 11.20
C VAL A 222 8.56 -8.97 11.97
N LYS A 223 8.82 -9.85 12.95
CA LYS A 223 7.76 -10.53 13.75
C LYS A 223 7.07 -9.61 14.77
N ARG A 224 7.73 -8.54 15.22
CA ARG A 224 7.26 -7.70 16.33
C ARG A 224 6.38 -6.52 15.92
N LYS A 225 5.90 -6.44 14.67
CA LYS A 225 5.06 -5.32 14.21
C LYS A 225 3.88 -5.02 15.17
N ASP A 226 3.09 -6.05 15.48
CA ASP A 226 1.89 -5.92 16.31
C ASP A 226 2.25 -5.55 17.76
N PHE A 227 3.40 -6.03 18.25
CA PHE A 227 3.91 -5.66 19.57
C PHE A 227 4.22 -4.17 19.66
N PHE A 228 4.95 -3.61 18.68
CA PHE A 228 5.24 -2.17 18.63
C PHE A 228 3.96 -1.33 18.59
N GLU A 229 2.99 -1.75 17.76
CA GLU A 229 1.69 -1.09 17.66
C GLU A 229 0.92 -1.12 18.98
N SER A 230 0.84 -2.28 19.64
CA SER A 230 0.18 -2.42 20.94
C SER A 230 0.84 -1.61 22.07
N ALA A 231 2.16 -1.39 21.96
CA ALA A 231 2.94 -0.59 22.89
C ALA A 231 2.92 0.92 22.55
N GLY A 232 2.24 1.33 21.47
CA GLY A 232 2.22 2.71 21.00
C GLY A 232 3.59 3.22 20.52
N ARG A 233 4.51 2.32 20.16
CA ARG A 233 5.86 2.64 19.69
C ARG A 233 5.93 2.58 18.17
N ALA A 234 6.72 3.47 17.57
CA ALA A 234 6.98 3.41 16.14
C ALA A 234 7.75 2.13 15.79
N TRP A 235 7.23 1.35 14.84
CA TRP A 235 7.88 0.13 14.36
C TRP A 235 9.06 0.48 13.44
N LYS A 236 10.22 0.74 14.06
CA LYS A 236 11.48 1.09 13.39
C LYS A 236 12.66 0.39 14.04
N CYS A 237 13.63 -0.02 13.24
CA CYS A 237 14.92 -0.55 13.69
C CYS A 237 16.04 0.27 13.04
N GLY A 238 17.06 0.65 13.82
CA GLY A 238 18.19 1.45 13.36
C GLY A 238 19.50 0.72 13.52
N TYR A 239 20.32 0.72 12.47
CA TYR A 239 21.67 0.17 12.47
C TYR A 239 22.68 1.28 12.17
N LEU A 240 23.79 1.31 12.91
CA LEU A 240 24.95 2.13 12.61
C LEU A 240 26.10 1.22 12.16
N LEU A 241 26.52 1.36 10.91
CA LEU A 241 27.64 0.61 10.35
C LEU A 241 28.85 1.53 10.26
N TYR A 242 29.93 1.20 10.98
CA TYR A 242 31.16 1.98 11.00
C TYR A 242 32.40 1.11 10.78
N GLY A 243 33.47 1.72 10.30
CA GLY A 243 34.74 1.06 10.03
C GLY A 243 35.41 1.57 8.75
N PRO A 244 36.66 1.16 8.49
CA PRO A 244 37.45 1.61 7.34
C PRO A 244 36.70 1.47 6.00
N PRO A 245 37.01 2.29 4.98
CA PRO A 245 36.48 2.09 3.64
C PRO A 245 36.85 0.69 3.10
N GLY A 246 35.98 0.10 2.27
CA GLY A 246 36.21 -1.23 1.70
C GLY A 246 35.89 -2.43 2.61
N THR A 247 35.39 -2.21 3.83
CA THR A 247 35.01 -3.28 4.78
C THR A 247 33.64 -3.93 4.51
N GLY A 248 33.00 -3.63 3.38
CA GLY A 248 31.74 -4.27 2.98
C GLY A 248 30.47 -3.72 3.63
N LYS A 249 30.49 -2.51 4.21
CA LYS A 249 29.30 -1.86 4.81
C LYS A 249 28.11 -1.79 3.84
N SER A 250 28.29 -1.22 2.66
CA SER A 250 27.22 -1.14 1.64
C SER A 250 26.84 -2.53 1.11
N SER A 251 27.78 -3.48 1.07
CA SER A 251 27.48 -4.88 0.74
C SER A 251 26.62 -5.58 1.80
N LEU A 252 26.76 -5.22 3.08
CA LEU A 252 25.87 -5.68 4.15
C LEU A 252 24.47 -5.09 4.00
N VAL A 253 24.35 -3.79 3.68
CA VAL A 253 23.03 -3.17 3.40
C VAL A 253 22.32 -3.89 2.25
N ALA A 254 23.05 -4.19 1.17
CA ALA A 254 22.53 -4.98 0.05
C ALA A 254 22.08 -6.39 0.47
N ALA A 255 22.86 -7.07 1.32
CA ALA A 255 22.51 -8.38 1.85
C ALA A 255 21.24 -8.34 2.73
N ILE A 256 21.09 -7.29 3.54
CA ILE A 256 19.88 -7.06 4.36
C ILE A 256 18.66 -6.81 3.47
N ALA A 257 18.79 -5.96 2.44
CA ALA A 257 17.71 -5.69 1.49
C ALA A 257 17.25 -6.97 0.78
N ASN A 258 18.19 -7.79 0.30
CA ASN A 258 17.91 -9.08 -0.33
C ASN A 258 17.28 -10.08 0.65
N TYR A 259 17.68 -10.08 1.92
CA TYR A 259 17.14 -10.97 2.95
C TYR A 259 15.69 -10.61 3.31
N LEU A 260 15.43 -9.33 3.59
CA LEU A 260 14.10 -8.83 3.98
C LEU A 260 13.13 -8.68 2.81
N ARG A 261 13.65 -8.64 1.57
CA ARG A 261 12.93 -8.22 0.35
C ARG A 261 12.41 -6.78 0.44
N TYR A 262 13.21 -5.88 1.00
CA TYR A 262 12.85 -4.47 1.20
C TYR A 262 13.53 -3.59 0.14
N ASN A 263 12.82 -2.54 -0.29
CA ASN A 263 13.41 -1.51 -1.16
C ASN A 263 14.43 -0.67 -0.39
N ILE A 264 15.45 -0.18 -1.09
CA ILE A 264 16.43 0.75 -0.52
C ILE A 264 16.04 2.17 -0.91
N TYR A 265 16.05 3.08 0.04
CA TYR A 265 15.90 4.52 -0.17
C TYR A 265 17.23 5.16 0.20
N ASP A 266 18.00 5.55 -0.80
CA ASP A 266 19.32 6.13 -0.63
C ASP A 266 19.20 7.65 -0.45
N LEU A 267 19.49 8.12 0.76
CA LEU A 267 19.41 9.52 1.15
C LEU A 267 20.81 10.09 1.39
N GLN A 268 21.22 10.96 0.48
CA GLN A 268 22.40 11.80 0.67
C GLN A 268 22.04 13.00 1.56
N VAL A 269 22.44 12.98 2.83
CA VAL A 269 22.07 14.04 3.82
C VAL A 269 22.55 15.42 3.38
N GLN A 270 23.76 15.50 2.81
CA GLN A 270 24.35 16.73 2.29
C GLN A 270 23.48 17.41 1.22
N SER A 271 22.59 16.63 0.62
CA SER A 271 21.73 17.07 -0.46
C SER A 271 20.46 17.80 0.04
N VAL A 272 20.13 17.65 1.32
CA VAL A 272 18.90 18.18 1.94
C VAL A 272 19.12 19.60 2.46
N ARG A 273 18.24 20.55 2.09
CA ARG A 273 18.41 21.98 2.38
C ARG A 273 17.72 22.44 3.67
N SER A 274 16.71 21.71 4.15
CA SER A 274 15.93 22.11 5.33
C SER A 274 15.26 20.93 6.05
N ASP A 275 14.92 21.13 7.32
CA ASP A 275 14.16 20.14 8.11
C ASP A 275 12.78 19.84 7.51
N ALA A 276 12.16 20.83 6.86
CA ALA A 276 10.87 20.64 6.18
C ALA A 276 11.01 19.71 4.96
N GLU A 277 12.10 19.87 4.20
CA GLU A 277 12.44 18.98 3.09
C GLU A 277 12.78 17.58 3.59
N LEU A 278 13.60 17.46 4.64
CA LEU A 278 13.90 16.19 5.28
C LEU A 278 12.62 15.45 5.71
N ARG A 279 11.71 16.15 6.40
CA ARG A 279 10.43 15.58 6.83
C ARG A 279 9.60 15.10 5.64
N ARG A 280 9.57 15.85 4.55
CA ARG A 280 8.87 15.47 3.32
C ARG A 280 9.48 14.23 2.67
N ILE A 281 10.81 14.17 2.57
CA ILE A 281 11.55 13.01 2.06
C ILE A 281 11.22 11.76 2.87
N LEU A 282 11.31 11.86 4.21
CA LEU A 282 11.04 10.76 5.13
C LEU A 282 9.57 10.29 5.03
N THR A 283 8.61 11.23 4.95
CA THR A 283 7.18 10.91 4.86
C THR A 283 6.81 10.28 3.51
N ALA A 284 7.59 10.55 2.45
CA ALA A 284 7.41 9.95 1.13
C ALA A 284 8.05 8.56 1.00
N THR A 285 8.81 8.10 2.02
CA THR A 285 9.30 6.71 2.03
C THR A 285 8.16 5.74 2.29
N THR A 286 8.23 4.57 1.66
CA THR A 286 7.12 3.62 1.70
C THR A 286 7.39 2.51 2.70
N ASN A 287 6.34 1.90 3.26
CA ASN A 287 6.48 0.77 4.19
C ASN A 287 7.32 -0.37 3.59
N ARG A 288 7.97 -1.16 4.44
CA ARG A 288 8.89 -2.26 4.04
C ARG A 288 10.05 -1.76 3.18
N SER A 289 10.75 -0.77 3.71
CA SER A 289 11.90 -0.14 3.10
C SER A 289 13.07 -0.05 4.08
N ILE A 290 14.26 0.15 3.52
CA ILE A 290 15.49 0.46 4.21
C ILE A 290 15.86 1.88 3.81
N LEU A 291 15.86 2.82 4.75
CA LEU A 291 16.42 4.14 4.55
C LEU A 291 17.93 4.07 4.80
N LEU A 292 18.71 4.23 3.73
CA LEU A 292 20.15 4.28 3.77
C LEU A 292 20.59 5.74 3.86
N ILE A 293 21.42 6.04 4.84
CA ILE A 293 22.00 7.36 5.07
C ILE A 293 23.52 7.16 5.11
N GLU A 294 24.20 7.56 4.04
CA GLU A 294 25.67 7.47 3.93
C GLU A 294 26.35 8.77 4.36
N ASP A 295 27.64 8.66 4.75
CA ASP A 295 28.55 9.77 5.05
C ASP A 295 28.03 10.82 6.05
N ILE A 296 27.45 10.34 7.16
CA ILE A 296 26.92 11.19 8.24
C ILE A 296 28.02 12.05 8.93
N ASP A 297 29.27 11.58 8.91
CA ASP A 297 30.46 12.21 9.47
C ASP A 297 31.01 13.37 8.62
N CYS A 298 30.69 13.41 7.33
CA CYS A 298 31.12 14.48 6.42
C CYS A 298 30.38 15.81 6.61
N SER A 299 29.41 15.90 7.53
CA SER A 299 28.68 17.15 7.85
C SER A 299 29.41 18.05 8.87
N GLY A 300 30.51 17.57 9.47
CA GLY A 300 31.22 18.20 10.57
C GLY A 300 32.00 19.48 10.27
N GLN A 301 32.21 19.87 9.01
CA GLN A 301 32.88 21.15 8.70
C GLN A 301 32.09 22.35 9.25
N VAL A 302 30.75 22.29 9.28
CA VAL A 302 29.91 23.34 9.87
C VAL A 302 29.97 23.36 11.41
N ALA A 303 30.30 22.23 12.05
CA ALA A 303 30.44 22.15 13.51
C ALA A 303 31.80 22.68 13.99
N HIS A 304 32.86 22.50 13.20
CA HIS A 304 34.18 23.07 13.48
C HIS A 304 34.20 24.60 13.38
N ASP A 305 33.42 25.19 12.48
CA ASP A 305 33.32 26.65 12.36
C ASP A 305 32.62 27.29 13.57
N ARG A 306 31.59 26.65 14.14
CA ARG A 306 30.91 27.14 15.36
C ARG A 306 31.79 27.05 16.62
N ALA A 307 32.73 26.11 16.66
CA ALA A 307 33.68 25.99 17.77
C ALA A 307 34.76 27.08 17.73
N ASN A 308 35.10 27.60 16.53
CA ASN A 308 36.11 28.64 16.37
C ASN A 308 35.58 30.07 16.63
N ASP A 309 34.26 30.29 16.57
CA ASP A 309 33.64 31.59 16.87
C ASP A 309 33.38 31.83 18.37
N LEU A 310 33.62 30.84 19.23
CA LEU A 310 33.53 31.00 20.68
C LEU A 310 34.93 31.25 21.28
N LYS A 311 35.40 32.50 21.19
CA LYS A 311 36.49 32.95 22.08
C LYS A 311 36.03 32.81 23.54
N PRO A 312 36.82 32.21 24.43
CA PRO A 312 36.39 31.96 25.80
C PRO A 312 36.36 33.27 26.60
N VAL A 313 35.16 33.79 26.87
CA VAL A 313 34.96 34.75 27.95
C VAL A 313 35.06 33.98 29.27
N LYS A 314 36.19 34.11 29.96
CA LYS A 314 36.36 33.61 31.33
C LYS A 314 35.34 34.31 32.24
N SER A 315 34.46 33.53 32.86
CA SER A 315 33.68 33.95 34.03
C SER A 315 33.87 32.92 35.15
N PRO A 316 33.95 33.37 36.42
CA PRO A 316 34.49 32.56 37.50
C PRO A 316 33.41 31.69 38.18
N GLY A 317 33.77 30.43 38.40
CA GLY A 317 33.38 29.59 39.54
C GLY A 317 31.91 29.51 39.94
N LYS A 318 31.24 28.42 39.58
CA LYS A 318 30.18 27.81 40.40
C LYS A 318 30.15 26.29 40.22
N LYS A 319 30.02 25.58 41.35
CA LYS A 319 30.17 24.13 41.54
C LYS A 319 29.17 23.31 40.70
N PRO A 320 29.51 22.06 40.31
CA PRO A 320 28.59 21.18 39.60
C PRO A 320 27.55 20.59 40.56
N ASN A 321 26.27 20.75 40.22
CA ASN A 321 25.21 19.90 40.76
C ASN A 321 25.15 18.64 39.90
N GLU A 322 25.37 17.53 40.57
CA GLU A 322 25.26 16.17 40.08
C GLU A 322 23.77 15.80 39.96
N PHE A 323 23.31 15.49 38.75
CA PHE A 323 22.06 14.75 38.53
C PHE A 323 22.26 13.80 37.35
N SER A 324 22.28 12.51 37.69
CA SER A 324 22.34 11.34 36.84
C SER A 324 20.93 10.84 36.44
N LEU A 325 20.93 9.94 35.43
CA LEU A 325 19.87 9.05 34.91
C LEU A 325 19.10 9.61 33.68
N ASP A 326 18.87 8.87 32.59
CA ASP A 326 18.65 7.42 32.47
C ASP A 326 18.93 6.90 31.01
N PRO A 327 19.41 5.67 30.79
CA PRO A 327 19.48 5.01 29.47
C PRO A 327 18.13 4.35 29.15
N GLY A 328 17.52 4.75 28.03
CA GLY A 328 16.16 4.37 27.65
C GLY A 328 15.92 2.87 27.43
N VAL A 329 14.85 2.40 28.06
CA VAL A 329 14.12 1.12 27.88
C VAL A 329 13.03 1.25 26.82
#